data_AF-A0A0S9K9J0-F1
#
_entry.id   AF-A0A0S9K9J0-F1
#
_cell.length_a   1.000
_cell.length_b   1.000
_cell.length_c   1.000
_cell.angle_alpha   90.00
_cell.angle_beta   90.00
_cell.angle_gamma   90.00
#
_symmetry.space_group_name_H-M   'P 1'
#
loop_
_entity.id
_entity.type
_entity.pdbx_description
1 polymer ?
#
loop_
_entity_poly.entity_id
_entity_poly.type
_entity_poly.pdbx_seq_one_letter_code
_entity_poly.pdbx_strand_id
1 'polypeptide(L)'
;MDVTDWLLDSDPAIRWQVLRDLTDEPASVAEAERAKVTTEGWGAALLALQDEKGYWGGDEYGEDRKSVHWTLQSLRRFGIDPDAASVASAVKLVHDNVVWHYWDDLPYFSGEVEPCINGGVLASAAYFGALGEGSDRIIARLLAEQLEDGGWNCETESSKASFDTTLCVLEGLAEYERAASQVNTSEETDADRVVLTAVTTARHRGEEYLLEHNLFRRLSTGEVVLPRYGNLSFPPYWFYDILRSLDYFRSTGQVADPRVEDAIDKLIAQRQDDGRWLAGQPWPGEVYFALDAPEDQPSRWNTLRALRVLRWWDGELG
;
A
#
# COMPACT_ATOMS: atom_id res chain seq x y z
N MET A 1 22.82 15.40 -13.30
CA MET A 1 21.36 15.59 -13.30
C MET A 1 20.93 15.55 -11.87
N ASP A 2 20.16 16.53 -11.42
CA ASP A 2 19.60 16.55 -10.07
C ASP A 2 18.69 15.32 -9.85
N VAL A 3 18.57 14.84 -8.61
CA VAL A 3 17.74 13.67 -8.28
C VAL A 3 16.26 13.97 -8.54
N THR A 4 15.81 15.18 -8.24
CA THR A 4 14.43 15.63 -8.49
C THR A 4 14.15 15.70 -9.99
N ASP A 5 15.03 16.32 -10.78
CA ASP A 5 14.91 16.35 -12.24
C ASP A 5 14.85 14.94 -12.86
N TRP A 6 15.65 14.01 -12.35
CA TRP A 6 15.65 12.62 -12.80
C TRP A 6 14.35 11.87 -12.46
N LEU A 7 13.75 12.16 -11.31
CA LEU A 7 12.44 11.64 -10.93
C LEU A 7 11.30 12.30 -11.71
N LEU A 8 11.41 13.59 -12.06
CA LEU A 8 10.44 14.27 -12.92
C LEU A 8 10.51 13.79 -14.37
N ASP A 9 11.64 13.25 -14.82
CA ASP A 9 11.75 12.53 -16.09
C ASP A 9 11.34 11.05 -15.91
N SER A 10 10.06 10.81 -15.63
CA SER A 10 9.53 9.45 -15.38
C SER A 10 8.04 9.29 -15.73
N ASP A 11 7.47 8.12 -15.40
CA ASP A 11 6.04 7.83 -15.55
C ASP A 11 5.18 8.82 -14.73
N PRO A 12 4.00 9.25 -15.23
CA PRO A 12 3.08 10.10 -14.47
C PRO A 12 2.86 9.60 -13.03
N ALA A 13 2.78 8.29 -12.81
CA ALA A 13 2.60 7.66 -11.50
C ALA A 13 3.68 8.06 -10.47
N ILE A 14 4.88 8.45 -10.92
CA ILE A 14 5.97 8.95 -10.08
C ILE A 14 6.03 10.48 -10.14
N ARG A 15 5.82 11.11 -11.30
CA ARG A 15 5.98 12.56 -11.45
C ARG A 15 5.05 13.37 -10.56
N TRP A 16 3.75 13.04 -10.53
CA TRP A 16 2.79 13.78 -9.69
C TRP A 16 3.14 13.68 -8.21
N GLN A 17 3.68 12.53 -7.84
CA GLN A 17 4.13 12.17 -6.50
C GLN A 17 5.37 12.96 -6.06
N VAL A 18 6.29 13.20 -6.99
CA VAL A 18 7.46 14.08 -6.79
C VAL A 18 7.01 15.53 -6.64
N LEU A 19 6.13 16.00 -7.54
CA LEU A 19 5.59 17.37 -7.48
C LEU A 19 4.91 17.64 -6.14
N ARG A 20 4.08 16.70 -5.67
CA ARG A 20 3.36 16.84 -4.40
C ARG A 20 4.30 16.88 -3.19
N ASP A 21 5.28 15.98 -3.12
CA ASP A 21 5.95 15.71 -1.84
C ASP A 21 7.42 16.16 -1.78
N LEU A 22 8.06 16.42 -2.92
CA LEU A 22 9.48 16.75 -3.01
C LEU A 22 9.74 18.13 -3.62
N THR A 23 8.68 18.86 -3.97
CA THR A 23 8.77 20.23 -4.50
C THR A 23 7.84 21.15 -3.72
N ASP A 24 7.91 22.46 -4.01
CA ASP A 24 7.00 23.47 -3.46
C ASP A 24 5.93 23.89 -4.49
N GLU A 25 5.68 23.05 -5.50
CA GLU A 25 4.67 23.31 -6.51
C GLU A 25 3.25 23.28 -5.92
N PRO A 26 2.31 24.09 -6.43
CA PRO A 26 0.93 24.08 -5.96
C PRO A 26 0.25 22.71 -6.14
N ALA A 27 -0.63 22.34 -5.21
CA ALA A 27 -1.40 21.09 -5.27
C ALA A 27 -2.13 20.89 -6.62
N SER A 28 -2.59 21.97 -7.26
CA SER A 28 -3.24 21.91 -8.57
C SER A 28 -2.32 21.42 -9.70
N VAL A 29 -1.00 21.68 -9.60
CA VAL A 29 -0.01 21.19 -10.57
C VAL A 29 0.18 19.69 -10.41
N ALA A 30 0.31 19.22 -9.15
CA ALA A 30 0.39 17.79 -8.86
C ALA A 30 -0.89 17.05 -9.28
N GLU A 31 -2.09 17.58 -9.02
CA GLU A 31 -3.35 16.95 -9.44
C GLU A 31 -3.51 16.92 -10.96
N ALA A 32 -3.09 17.97 -11.67
CA ALA A 32 -3.08 17.97 -13.14
C ALA A 32 -2.12 16.91 -13.71
N GLU A 33 -0.99 16.67 -13.05
CA GLU A 33 -0.06 15.60 -13.42
C GLU A 33 -0.63 14.21 -13.07
N ARG A 34 -1.26 14.07 -11.90
CA ARG A 34 -1.90 12.84 -11.43
C ARG A 34 -3.02 12.39 -12.38
N ALA A 35 -3.80 13.31 -12.93
CA ALA A 35 -4.85 13.01 -13.89
C ALA A 35 -4.34 12.27 -15.14
N LYS A 36 -3.06 12.44 -15.51
CA LYS A 36 -2.46 11.73 -16.65
C LYS A 36 -2.27 10.24 -16.40
N VAL A 37 -2.22 9.78 -15.14
CA VAL A 37 -2.06 8.35 -14.79
C VAL A 37 -3.14 7.49 -15.46
N THR A 38 -4.34 8.05 -15.67
CA THR A 38 -5.46 7.35 -16.31
C THR A 38 -5.29 7.18 -17.83
N THR A 39 -4.52 8.04 -18.49
CA THR A 39 -4.42 8.08 -19.96
C THR A 39 -3.01 7.87 -20.51
N GLU A 40 -1.99 7.91 -19.64
CA GLU A 40 -0.58 7.76 -19.98
C GLU A 40 0.10 6.75 -19.05
N GLY A 41 1.19 6.15 -19.53
CA GLY A 41 2.08 5.35 -18.69
C GLY A 41 1.48 4.04 -18.17
N TRP A 42 1.96 3.61 -17.01
CA TRP A 42 1.59 2.32 -16.40
C TRP A 42 0.12 2.22 -16.03
N GLY A 43 -0.50 3.31 -15.52
CA GLY A 43 -1.91 3.29 -15.13
C GLY A 43 -2.82 3.01 -16.33
N ALA A 44 -2.64 3.75 -17.42
CA ALA A 44 -3.37 3.52 -18.67
C ALA A 44 -3.09 2.14 -19.27
N ALA A 45 -1.84 1.68 -19.24
CA ALA A 45 -1.46 0.36 -19.74
C ALA A 45 -2.13 -0.77 -18.93
N LEU A 46 -2.20 -0.67 -17.61
CA LEU A 46 -2.93 -1.65 -16.79
C LEU A 46 -4.43 -1.62 -17.08
N LEU A 47 -5.06 -0.43 -17.14
CA LEU A 47 -6.49 -0.34 -17.47
C LEU A 47 -6.83 -1.01 -18.81
N ALA A 48 -5.97 -0.84 -19.83
CA ALA A 48 -6.17 -1.43 -21.15
C ALA A 48 -6.03 -2.96 -21.20
N LEU A 49 -5.49 -3.59 -20.14
CA LEU A 49 -5.32 -5.04 -20.03
C LEU A 49 -6.49 -5.74 -19.35
N GLN A 50 -7.49 -5.01 -18.84
CA GLN A 50 -8.68 -5.62 -18.25
C GLN A 50 -9.51 -6.30 -19.33
N ASP A 51 -9.96 -7.53 -19.05
CA ASP A 51 -10.88 -8.21 -19.95
C ASP A 51 -12.34 -7.76 -19.75
N GLU A 52 -13.23 -8.21 -20.64
CA GLU A 52 -14.66 -7.87 -20.61
C GLU A 52 -15.39 -8.40 -19.36
N LYS A 53 -14.79 -9.36 -18.65
CA LYS A 53 -15.33 -9.92 -17.40
C LYS A 53 -14.80 -9.18 -16.17
N GLY A 54 -13.94 -8.18 -16.33
CA GLY A 54 -13.37 -7.42 -15.23
C GLY A 54 -12.10 -8.00 -14.63
N TYR A 55 -11.58 -9.08 -15.19
CA TYR A 55 -10.36 -9.71 -14.70
C TYR A 55 -9.12 -9.08 -15.33
N TRP A 56 -8.03 -9.10 -14.58
CA TRP A 56 -6.68 -9.03 -15.12
C TRP A 56 -6.04 -10.40 -14.92
N GLY A 57 -5.39 -10.92 -15.97
CA GLY A 57 -4.58 -12.14 -15.87
C GLY A 57 -5.41 -13.42 -15.73
N GLY A 58 -6.74 -13.32 -15.65
CA GLY A 58 -7.66 -14.44 -15.52
C GLY A 58 -7.95 -14.89 -14.08
N ASP A 59 -7.34 -14.26 -13.07
CA ASP A 59 -7.47 -14.65 -11.66
C ASP A 59 -7.75 -13.46 -10.73
N GLU A 60 -8.45 -13.71 -9.63
CA GLU A 60 -8.73 -12.73 -8.57
C GLU A 60 -7.49 -12.43 -7.72
N TYR A 61 -6.68 -13.45 -7.41
CA TYR A 61 -5.41 -13.33 -6.68
C TYR A 61 -4.26 -14.03 -7.39
N GLY A 62 -4.45 -15.30 -7.80
CA GLY A 62 -3.52 -16.08 -8.63
C GLY A 62 -2.12 -16.30 -8.02
N GLU A 63 -1.33 -17.19 -8.65
CA GLU A 63 0.10 -17.30 -8.36
C GLU A 63 0.92 -16.17 -9.03
N ASP A 64 0.37 -15.60 -10.11
CA ASP A 64 0.99 -14.54 -10.91
C ASP A 64 0.68 -13.14 -10.38
N ARG A 65 1.54 -12.18 -10.74
CA ARG A 65 1.41 -10.76 -10.37
C ARG A 65 0.54 -9.95 -11.33
N LYS A 66 -0.20 -10.64 -12.20
CA LYS A 66 -1.11 -10.06 -13.21
C LYS A 66 -2.57 -10.03 -12.76
N SER A 67 -2.90 -10.61 -11.60
CA SER A 67 -4.27 -10.79 -11.12
C SER A 67 -4.99 -9.47 -10.80
N VAL A 68 -6.29 -9.55 -10.55
CA VAL A 68 -7.12 -8.42 -10.10
C VAL A 68 -6.53 -7.78 -8.85
N HIS A 69 -6.16 -8.59 -7.84
CA HIS A 69 -5.62 -8.08 -6.59
C HIS A 69 -4.36 -7.24 -6.76
N TRP A 70 -3.37 -7.76 -7.49
CA TRP A 70 -2.10 -7.05 -7.70
C TRP A 70 -2.24 -5.84 -8.62
N THR A 71 -3.15 -5.91 -9.58
CA THR A 71 -3.44 -4.79 -10.49
C THR A 71 -4.10 -3.63 -9.75
N LEU A 72 -5.14 -3.90 -8.95
CA LEU A 72 -5.78 -2.87 -8.12
C LEU A 72 -4.82 -2.27 -7.10
N GLN A 73 -3.96 -3.09 -6.47
CA GLN A 73 -2.94 -2.60 -5.56
C GLN A 73 -1.95 -1.64 -6.27
N SER A 74 -1.55 -1.98 -7.51
CA SER A 74 -0.64 -1.14 -8.31
C SER A 74 -1.31 0.17 -8.74
N LEU A 75 -2.54 0.12 -9.25
CA LEU A 75 -3.33 1.29 -9.62
C LEU A 75 -3.50 2.26 -8.45
N ARG A 76 -3.77 1.74 -7.24
CA ARG A 76 -3.80 2.55 -6.01
C ARG A 76 -2.43 3.19 -5.71
N ARG A 77 -1.33 2.44 -5.80
CA ARG A 77 0.03 2.97 -5.58
C ARG A 77 0.45 4.03 -6.60
N PHE A 78 -0.09 3.97 -7.82
CA PHE A 78 0.08 5.00 -8.84
C PHE A 78 -0.73 6.26 -8.54
N GLY A 79 -1.68 6.18 -7.59
CA GLY A 79 -2.62 7.24 -7.28
C GLY A 79 -3.58 7.53 -8.43
N ILE A 80 -4.00 6.51 -9.18
CA ILE A 80 -4.95 6.74 -10.28
C ILE A 80 -6.24 7.38 -9.77
N ASP A 81 -6.85 8.28 -10.54
CA ASP A 81 -8.10 8.93 -10.13
C ASP A 81 -9.26 7.93 -10.08
N PRO A 82 -9.82 7.58 -8.89
CA PRO A 82 -10.90 6.60 -8.78
C PRO A 82 -12.20 7.07 -9.45
N ASP A 83 -12.40 8.39 -9.56
CA ASP A 83 -13.61 8.98 -10.14
C ASP A 83 -13.55 9.11 -11.67
N ALA A 84 -12.38 8.86 -12.27
CA ALA A 84 -12.24 8.85 -13.71
C ALA A 84 -13.11 7.75 -14.33
N ALA A 85 -13.87 8.09 -15.37
CA ALA A 85 -14.89 7.20 -15.94
C ALA A 85 -14.38 5.81 -16.35
N SER A 86 -13.15 5.72 -16.88
CA SER A 86 -12.52 4.43 -17.23
C SER A 86 -12.18 3.59 -15.99
N VAL A 87 -11.74 4.23 -14.91
CA VAL A 87 -11.40 3.57 -13.64
C VAL A 87 -12.68 3.10 -12.95
N ALA A 88 -13.68 3.97 -12.81
CA ALA A 88 -14.97 3.63 -12.25
C ALA A 88 -15.64 2.46 -13.02
N SER A 89 -15.54 2.45 -14.35
CA SER A 89 -16.03 1.34 -15.17
C SER A 89 -15.27 0.04 -14.90
N ALA A 90 -13.94 0.11 -14.79
CA ALA A 90 -13.10 -1.06 -14.50
C ALA A 90 -13.38 -1.65 -13.11
N VAL A 91 -13.50 -0.80 -12.09
CA VAL A 91 -13.85 -1.19 -10.72
C VAL A 91 -15.25 -1.79 -10.66
N LYS A 92 -16.21 -1.22 -11.41
CA LYS A 92 -17.56 -1.78 -11.52
C LYS A 92 -17.55 -3.20 -12.10
N LEU A 93 -16.74 -3.46 -13.13
CA LEU A 93 -16.62 -4.82 -13.67
C LEU A 93 -16.04 -5.79 -12.64
N VAL A 94 -15.06 -5.36 -11.82
CA VAL A 94 -14.56 -6.18 -10.71
C VAL A 94 -15.67 -6.47 -9.71
N HIS A 95 -16.38 -5.44 -9.27
CA HIS A 95 -17.47 -5.57 -8.30
C HIS A 95 -18.56 -6.54 -8.77
N ASP A 96 -18.95 -6.45 -10.04
CA ASP A 96 -20.08 -7.22 -10.56
C ASP A 96 -19.74 -8.67 -10.94
N ASN A 97 -18.48 -8.95 -11.30
CA ASN A 97 -18.13 -10.20 -11.98
C ASN A 97 -16.99 -10.99 -11.33
N VAL A 98 -16.08 -10.35 -10.57
CA VAL A 98 -14.92 -11.04 -10.00
C VAL A 98 -15.30 -11.63 -8.65
N VAL A 99 -15.03 -12.92 -8.49
CA VAL A 99 -15.35 -13.68 -7.28
C VAL A 99 -14.13 -14.44 -6.77
N TRP A 100 -14.16 -14.77 -5.47
CA TRP A 100 -13.24 -15.69 -4.84
C TRP A 100 -13.70 -17.13 -5.06
N HIS A 101 -13.14 -17.81 -6.08
CA HIS A 101 -13.65 -19.11 -6.55
C HIS A 101 -13.58 -20.24 -5.50
N TYR A 102 -12.63 -20.15 -4.57
CA TYR A 102 -12.46 -21.13 -3.50
C TYR A 102 -13.22 -20.77 -2.22
N TRP A 103 -13.92 -19.63 -2.20
CA TRP A 103 -14.57 -19.08 -1.01
C TRP A 103 -16.03 -18.72 -1.30
N ASP A 104 -16.83 -19.75 -1.64
CA ASP A 104 -18.27 -19.65 -1.90
C ASP A 104 -18.67 -18.65 -3.00
N ASP A 105 -17.77 -18.43 -3.97
CA ASP A 105 -17.93 -17.42 -5.03
C ASP A 105 -18.30 -16.04 -4.47
N LEU A 106 -17.76 -15.68 -3.30
CA LEU A 106 -17.95 -14.37 -2.71
C LEU A 106 -17.42 -13.27 -3.65
N PRO A 107 -18.13 -12.13 -3.81
CA PRO A 107 -17.63 -11.00 -4.59
C PRO A 107 -16.24 -10.55 -4.12
N TYR A 108 -15.39 -10.09 -5.04
CA TYR A 108 -14.00 -9.73 -4.74
C TYR A 108 -13.87 -8.78 -3.54
N PHE A 109 -14.68 -7.73 -3.48
CA PHE A 109 -14.67 -6.74 -2.38
C PHE A 109 -15.24 -7.24 -1.04
N SER A 110 -15.74 -8.48 -0.98
CA SER A 110 -16.09 -9.16 0.27
C SER A 110 -14.90 -9.84 0.95
N GLY A 111 -13.75 -9.85 0.29
CA GLY A 111 -12.53 -10.47 0.79
C GLY A 111 -12.64 -11.99 0.93
N GLU A 112 -11.59 -12.57 1.49
CA GLU A 112 -11.50 -14.01 1.76
C GLU A 112 -11.12 -14.27 3.23
N VAL A 113 -10.31 -15.27 3.56
CA VAL A 113 -10.00 -15.64 4.95
C VAL A 113 -8.66 -15.11 5.46
N GLU A 114 -7.63 -14.94 4.63
CA GLU A 114 -6.31 -14.50 5.08
C GLU A 114 -6.30 -12.99 5.40
N PRO A 115 -5.88 -12.59 6.62
CA PRO A 115 -5.83 -11.18 6.99
C PRO A 115 -4.96 -10.33 6.05
N CYS A 116 -3.88 -10.90 5.51
CA CYS A 116 -2.96 -10.23 4.60
C CYS A 116 -3.65 -9.83 3.28
N ILE A 117 -4.44 -10.73 2.70
CA ILE A 117 -5.21 -10.46 1.48
C ILE A 117 -6.36 -9.51 1.78
N ASN A 118 -7.09 -9.75 2.86
CA ASN A 118 -8.19 -8.89 3.31
C ASN A 118 -7.77 -7.44 3.56
N GLY A 119 -6.57 -7.20 4.10
CA GLY A 119 -5.99 -5.86 4.20
C GLY A 119 -5.85 -5.17 2.85
N GLY A 120 -5.35 -5.88 1.84
CA GLY A 120 -5.24 -5.35 0.46
C GLY A 120 -6.59 -5.12 -0.22
N VAL A 121 -7.56 -6.01 0.00
CA VAL A 121 -8.94 -5.85 -0.51
C VAL A 121 -9.62 -4.65 0.11
N LEU A 122 -9.54 -4.50 1.44
CA LEU A 122 -10.09 -3.34 2.16
C LEU A 122 -9.46 -2.03 1.68
N ALA A 123 -8.14 -2.02 1.49
CA ALA A 123 -7.44 -0.86 0.95
C ALA A 123 -7.93 -0.49 -0.47
N SER A 124 -8.19 -1.49 -1.30
CA SER A 124 -8.72 -1.28 -2.65
C SER A 124 -10.17 -0.80 -2.61
N ALA A 125 -11.01 -1.42 -1.78
CA ALA A 125 -12.41 -1.03 -1.62
C ALA A 125 -12.55 0.41 -1.14
N ALA A 126 -11.76 0.81 -0.14
CA ALA A 126 -11.73 2.17 0.37
C ALA A 126 -11.28 3.19 -0.70
N TYR A 127 -10.18 2.89 -1.40
CA TYR A 127 -9.63 3.81 -2.41
C TYR A 127 -10.53 4.01 -3.62
N PHE A 128 -11.17 2.94 -4.09
CA PHE A 128 -12.00 2.96 -5.31
C PHE A 128 -13.49 3.19 -5.05
N GLY A 129 -13.88 3.58 -3.82
CA GLY A 129 -15.28 3.86 -3.49
C GLY A 129 -16.20 2.64 -3.54
N ALA A 130 -15.66 1.45 -3.27
CA ALA A 130 -16.37 0.17 -3.28
C ALA A 130 -16.63 -0.40 -1.86
N LEU A 131 -16.68 0.48 -0.85
CA LEU A 131 -17.08 0.11 0.52
C LEU A 131 -18.55 -0.32 0.56
N GLY A 132 -18.88 -1.25 1.46
CA GLY A 132 -20.22 -1.80 1.66
C GLY A 132 -20.18 -3.05 2.54
N GLU A 133 -21.20 -3.90 2.44
CA GLU A 133 -21.33 -5.11 3.28
C GLU A 133 -20.09 -6.02 3.24
N GLY A 134 -19.41 -6.09 2.09
CA GLY A 134 -18.16 -6.84 1.93
C GLY A 134 -17.02 -6.27 2.76
N SER A 135 -16.87 -4.95 2.80
CA SER A 135 -15.87 -4.27 3.65
C SER A 135 -16.22 -4.38 5.13
N ASP A 136 -17.51 -4.34 5.49
CA ASP A 136 -17.96 -4.55 6.87
C ASP A 136 -17.59 -5.96 7.37
N ARG A 137 -17.77 -6.97 6.50
CA ARG A 137 -17.34 -8.35 6.77
C ARG A 137 -15.83 -8.43 7.00
N ILE A 138 -15.03 -7.78 6.15
CA ILE A 138 -13.57 -7.76 6.28
C ILE A 138 -13.17 -7.10 7.61
N ILE A 139 -13.72 -5.92 7.92
CA ILE A 139 -13.41 -5.20 9.16
C ILE A 139 -13.77 -6.03 10.38
N ALA A 140 -14.98 -6.60 10.42
CA ALA A 140 -15.41 -7.45 11.53
C ALA A 140 -14.45 -8.64 11.75
N ARG A 141 -13.99 -9.27 10.66
CA ARG A 141 -13.01 -10.36 10.71
C ARG A 141 -11.66 -9.88 11.24
N LEU A 142 -11.09 -8.82 10.66
CA LEU A 142 -9.78 -8.29 11.05
C LEU A 142 -9.77 -7.85 12.53
N LEU A 143 -10.85 -7.24 13.02
CA LEU A 143 -10.98 -6.88 14.44
C LEU A 143 -11.04 -8.11 15.36
N ALA A 144 -11.72 -9.18 14.92
CA ALA A 144 -11.84 -10.42 15.70
C ALA A 144 -10.54 -11.25 15.71
N GLU A 145 -9.73 -11.15 14.66
CA GLU A 145 -8.51 -11.95 14.47
C GLU A 145 -7.23 -11.26 14.95
N GLN A 146 -7.32 -10.02 15.47
CA GLN A 146 -6.16 -9.31 16.01
C GLN A 146 -5.59 -10.06 17.24
N LEU A 147 -4.30 -10.38 17.19
CA LEU A 147 -3.63 -11.15 18.23
C LEU A 147 -3.36 -10.31 19.49
N GLU A 148 -2.97 -10.97 20.58
CA GLU A 148 -2.67 -10.31 21.86
C GLU A 148 -1.53 -9.30 21.74
N ASP A 149 -0.51 -9.61 20.93
CA ASP A 149 0.63 -8.73 20.64
C ASP A 149 0.29 -7.57 19.69
N GLY A 150 -0.99 -7.43 19.28
CA GLY A 150 -1.50 -6.30 18.52
C GLY A 150 -1.43 -6.46 17.00
N GLY A 151 -0.66 -7.41 16.47
CA GLY A 151 -0.58 -7.64 15.04
C GLY A 151 -1.53 -8.73 14.53
N TRP A 152 -1.26 -9.18 13.30
CA TRP A 152 -2.00 -10.24 12.61
C TRP A 152 -1.07 -11.29 12.03
N ASN A 153 -1.59 -12.48 11.77
CA ASN A 153 -0.87 -13.56 11.11
C ASN A 153 -1.82 -14.37 10.21
N CYS A 154 -1.39 -14.69 8.98
CA CYS A 154 -2.12 -15.58 8.08
C CYS A 154 -1.99 -17.07 8.52
N GLU A 155 -1.04 -17.40 9.39
CA GLU A 155 -0.96 -18.70 10.08
C GLU A 155 -1.96 -18.75 11.26
N THR A 156 -3.11 -19.41 11.07
CA THR A 156 -4.24 -19.44 12.01
C THR A 156 -3.93 -20.02 13.40
N GLU A 157 -2.92 -20.89 13.50
CA GLU A 157 -2.51 -21.52 14.77
C GLU A 157 -1.43 -20.70 15.52
N SER A 158 -0.94 -19.61 14.93
CA SER A 158 0.10 -18.80 15.53
C SER A 158 -0.47 -17.87 16.59
N SER A 159 0.16 -17.86 17.76
CA SER A 159 -0.09 -16.86 18.80
C SER A 159 0.81 -15.61 18.67
N LYS A 160 1.55 -15.50 17.55
CA LYS A 160 2.47 -14.40 17.27
C LYS A 160 2.15 -13.76 15.95
N ALA A 161 2.05 -12.44 15.95
CA ALA A 161 1.89 -11.68 14.72
C ALA A 161 3.10 -11.82 13.79
N SER A 162 2.86 -11.58 12.51
CA SER A 162 3.88 -11.49 11.47
C SER A 162 3.92 -10.06 10.91
N PHE A 163 5.11 -9.62 10.49
CA PHE A 163 5.29 -8.28 9.93
C PHE A 163 4.56 -8.10 8.59
N ASP A 164 4.66 -9.09 7.70
CA ASP A 164 4.01 -9.04 6.38
C ASP A 164 2.50 -8.89 6.49
N THR A 165 1.87 -9.74 7.31
CA THR A 165 0.42 -9.70 7.51
C THR A 165 0.01 -8.41 8.19
N THR A 166 0.71 -8.03 9.27
CA THR A 166 0.37 -6.83 10.03
C THR A 166 0.44 -5.58 9.15
N LEU A 167 1.49 -5.41 8.35
CA LEU A 167 1.61 -4.24 7.47
C LEU A 167 0.52 -4.22 6.38
N CYS A 168 0.14 -5.37 5.82
CA CYS A 168 -0.97 -5.43 4.85
C CYS A 168 -2.31 -5.02 5.47
N VAL A 169 -2.58 -5.48 6.70
CA VAL A 169 -3.80 -5.09 7.44
C VAL A 169 -3.79 -3.61 7.77
N LEU A 170 -2.66 -3.09 8.28
CA LEU A 170 -2.50 -1.68 8.61
C LEU A 170 -2.74 -0.77 7.40
N GLU A 171 -2.20 -1.10 6.23
CA GLU A 171 -2.44 -0.36 4.98
C GLU A 171 -3.94 -0.33 4.61
N GLY A 172 -4.69 -1.39 4.90
CA GLY A 172 -6.14 -1.47 4.68
C GLY A 172 -6.95 -0.62 5.66
N LEU A 173 -6.67 -0.76 6.96
CA LEU A 173 -7.36 0.00 8.01
C LEU A 173 -7.10 1.51 7.86
N ALA A 174 -5.87 1.90 7.53
CA ALA A 174 -5.51 3.30 7.29
C ALA A 174 -6.25 3.89 6.08
N GLU A 175 -6.42 3.13 5.00
CA GLU A 175 -7.16 3.60 3.83
C GLU A 175 -8.66 3.72 4.12
N TYR A 176 -9.23 2.77 4.88
CA TYR A 176 -10.61 2.86 5.36
C TYR A 176 -10.85 4.12 6.19
N GLU A 177 -9.96 4.43 7.14
CA GLU A 177 -10.06 5.67 7.94
C GLU A 177 -10.01 6.93 7.07
N ARG A 178 -9.13 6.97 6.07
CA ARG A 178 -9.06 8.09 5.12
C ARG A 178 -10.38 8.25 4.38
N ALA A 179 -10.92 7.17 3.83
CA ALA A 179 -12.19 7.20 3.11
C ALA A 179 -13.36 7.64 4.02
N ALA A 180 -13.44 7.10 5.24
CA ALA A 180 -14.45 7.49 6.22
C ALA A 180 -14.37 8.98 6.61
N SER A 181 -13.15 9.55 6.68
CA SER A 181 -12.95 10.97 6.99
C SER A 181 -13.39 11.94 5.88
N GLN A 182 -13.55 11.44 4.65
CA GLN A 182 -14.02 12.21 3.50
C GLN A 182 -15.55 12.21 3.37
N VAL A 183 -16.24 11.29 4.05
CA VAL A 183 -17.71 11.24 4.07
C VAL A 183 -18.24 12.40 4.93
N ASN A 184 -19.28 13.08 4.43
CA ASN A 184 -19.84 14.26 5.07
C ASN A 184 -20.47 13.90 6.43
N THR A 185 -20.06 14.56 7.51
CA THR A 185 -20.42 14.22 8.90
C THR A 185 -21.92 14.29 9.21
N SER A 186 -22.73 14.89 8.32
CA SER A 186 -24.19 14.92 8.44
C SER A 186 -24.87 13.57 8.24
N GLU A 187 -24.19 12.58 7.64
CA GLU A 187 -24.73 11.23 7.37
C GLU A 187 -24.17 10.16 8.31
N GLU A 188 -23.22 10.51 9.20
CA GLU A 188 -22.52 9.57 10.07
C GLU A 188 -23.38 9.14 11.27
N THR A 189 -23.64 7.84 11.37
CA THR A 189 -24.41 7.26 12.48
C THR A 189 -23.53 7.00 13.72
N ASP A 190 -24.16 6.78 14.88
CA ASP A 190 -23.43 6.35 16.08
C ASP A 190 -22.73 4.99 15.87
N ALA A 191 -23.29 4.12 15.05
CA ALA A 191 -22.70 2.83 14.72
C ALA A 191 -21.40 3.00 13.91
N ASP A 192 -21.41 3.91 12.92
CA ASP A 192 -20.23 4.21 12.09
C ASP A 192 -19.08 4.74 12.94
N ARG A 193 -19.37 5.65 13.88
CA ARG A 193 -18.39 6.16 14.84
C ARG A 193 -17.77 5.07 15.72
N VAL A 194 -18.58 4.11 16.17
CA VAL A 194 -18.11 2.97 16.98
C VAL A 194 -17.18 2.08 16.16
N VAL A 195 -17.55 1.76 14.92
CA VAL A 195 -16.73 0.95 14.01
C VAL A 195 -15.42 1.68 13.71
N LEU A 196 -15.47 2.97 13.35
CA LEU A 196 -14.28 3.78 13.08
C LEU A 196 -13.34 3.82 14.30
N THR A 197 -13.89 4.01 15.51
CA THR A 197 -13.10 3.98 16.75
C THR A 197 -12.43 2.62 16.97
N ALA A 198 -13.14 1.53 16.71
CA ALA A 198 -12.60 0.18 16.82
C ALA A 198 -11.48 -0.07 15.80
N VAL A 199 -11.66 0.39 14.55
CA VAL A 199 -10.65 0.33 13.50
C VAL A 199 -9.40 1.12 13.87
N THR A 200 -9.54 2.35 14.35
CA THR A 200 -8.41 3.17 14.82
C THR A 200 -7.68 2.56 15.99
N THR A 201 -8.43 1.99 16.94
CA THR A 201 -7.82 1.29 18.07
C THR A 201 -7.01 0.08 17.59
N ALA A 202 -7.56 -0.72 16.68
CA ALA A 202 -6.87 -1.88 16.13
C ALA A 202 -5.64 -1.47 15.31
N ARG A 203 -5.74 -0.43 14.47
CA ARG A 203 -4.61 0.11 13.69
C ARG A 203 -3.48 0.55 14.62
N HIS A 204 -3.77 1.33 15.67
CA HIS A 204 -2.75 1.77 16.62
C HIS A 204 -2.09 0.60 17.37
N ARG A 205 -2.83 -0.46 17.71
CA ARG A 205 -2.25 -1.67 18.31
C ARG A 205 -1.29 -2.39 17.36
N GLY A 206 -1.63 -2.47 16.07
CA GLY A 206 -0.74 -3.06 15.05
C GLY A 206 0.47 -2.19 14.73
N GLU A 207 0.32 -0.87 14.79
CA GLU A 207 1.44 0.07 14.70
C GLU A 207 2.41 -0.10 15.87
N GLU A 208 1.88 -0.19 17.09
CA GLU A 208 2.67 -0.42 18.30
C GLU A 208 3.44 -1.75 18.21
N TYR A 209 2.82 -2.82 17.70
CA TYR A 209 3.53 -4.06 17.40
C TYR A 209 4.77 -3.83 16.53
N LEU A 210 4.65 -3.11 15.41
CA LEU A 210 5.80 -2.82 14.55
C LEU A 210 6.84 -1.92 15.24
N LEU A 211 6.40 -0.91 15.99
CA LEU A 211 7.26 0.06 16.67
C LEU A 211 8.04 -0.56 17.84
N GLU A 212 7.44 -1.43 18.64
CA GLU A 212 8.13 -2.19 19.68
C GLU A 212 9.27 -3.04 19.10
N HIS A 213 9.11 -3.49 17.85
CA HIS A 213 10.11 -4.25 17.12
C HIS A 213 11.10 -3.37 16.35
N ASN A 214 11.12 -2.05 16.54
CA ASN A 214 11.90 -1.10 15.74
C ASN A 214 11.74 -1.35 14.23
N LEU A 215 10.54 -1.73 13.81
CA LEU A 215 10.13 -2.13 12.46
C LEU A 215 10.75 -3.43 11.90
N PHE A 216 11.88 -3.93 12.40
CA PHE A 216 12.53 -5.09 11.77
C PHE A 216 13.31 -6.02 12.72
N ARG A 217 13.28 -5.76 14.03
CA ARG A 217 14.07 -6.49 15.04
C ARG A 217 13.23 -7.47 15.83
N ARG A 218 13.85 -8.56 16.28
CA ARG A 218 13.25 -9.49 17.24
C ARG A 218 13.34 -8.89 18.63
N LEU A 219 12.24 -8.88 19.38
CA LEU A 219 12.26 -8.41 20.78
C LEU A 219 13.23 -9.20 21.67
N SER A 220 13.36 -10.52 21.42
CA SER A 220 14.16 -11.41 22.26
C SER A 220 15.67 -11.26 22.08
N THR A 221 16.14 -10.90 20.88
CA THR A 221 17.56 -10.87 20.55
C THR A 221 18.06 -9.50 20.07
N GLY A 222 17.17 -8.60 19.65
CA GLY A 222 17.51 -7.35 18.98
C GLY A 222 18.04 -7.54 17.55
N GLU A 223 18.15 -8.77 17.06
CA GLU A 223 18.62 -9.07 15.70
C GLU A 223 17.53 -8.81 14.65
N VAL A 224 17.95 -8.63 13.39
CA VAL A 224 17.02 -8.52 12.26
C VAL A 224 16.18 -9.80 12.15
N VAL A 225 14.86 -9.64 12.02
CA VAL A 225 13.90 -10.76 11.97
C VAL A 225 14.15 -11.63 10.75
N LEU A 226 14.22 -11.03 9.56
CA LEU A 226 14.53 -11.70 8.30
C LEU A 226 15.46 -10.84 7.43
N PRO A 227 16.52 -11.40 6.81
CA PRO A 227 17.42 -10.64 5.94
C PRO A 227 16.68 -9.91 4.79
N ARG A 228 15.61 -10.52 4.27
CA ARG A 228 14.82 -9.95 3.16
C ARG A 228 14.16 -8.61 3.48
N TYR A 229 14.04 -8.19 4.74
CA TYR A 229 13.44 -6.89 5.07
C TYR A 229 14.29 -5.71 4.55
N GLY A 230 15.56 -5.96 4.23
CA GLY A 230 16.41 -4.99 3.52
C GLY A 230 16.25 -4.97 2.00
N ASN A 231 15.47 -5.90 1.42
CA ASN A 231 15.24 -5.96 -0.03
C ASN A 231 14.20 -4.93 -0.46
N LEU A 232 14.65 -3.76 -0.92
CA LEU A 232 13.75 -2.68 -1.35
C LEU A 232 13.23 -2.96 -2.77
N SER A 233 12.17 -3.77 -2.89
CA SER A 233 11.56 -4.10 -4.18
C SER A 233 10.34 -3.23 -4.46
N PHE A 234 10.04 -3.01 -5.75
CA PHE A 234 8.78 -2.42 -6.19
C PHE A 234 8.21 -3.16 -7.43
N PRO A 235 6.90 -3.50 -7.43
CA PRO A 235 5.98 -3.43 -6.29
C PRO A 235 6.42 -4.39 -5.16
N PRO A 236 6.06 -4.07 -3.89
CA PRO A 236 6.37 -4.95 -2.78
C PRO A 236 5.39 -6.14 -2.65
N TYR A 237 4.22 -6.07 -3.30
CA TYR A 237 3.12 -7.03 -3.13
C TYR A 237 2.70 -7.17 -1.66
N TRP A 238 2.60 -8.40 -1.14
CA TRP A 238 2.37 -8.65 0.28
C TRP A 238 3.65 -8.58 1.12
N PHE A 239 4.84 -8.62 0.51
CA PHE A 239 6.10 -8.70 1.24
C PHE A 239 6.37 -7.43 2.04
N TYR A 240 6.84 -7.64 3.26
CA TYR A 240 7.40 -6.62 4.12
C TYR A 240 8.82 -6.26 3.69
N ASP A 241 9.07 -4.95 3.62
CA ASP A 241 10.40 -4.34 3.60
C ASP A 241 10.38 -3.07 4.45
N ILE A 242 11.55 -2.67 4.95
CA ILE A 242 11.66 -1.52 5.86
C ILE A 242 11.18 -0.22 5.22
N LEU A 243 11.36 -0.02 3.92
CA LEU A 243 10.96 1.20 3.23
C LEU A 243 9.43 1.27 3.07
N ARG A 244 8.76 0.16 2.75
CA ARG A 244 7.29 0.08 2.74
C ARG A 244 6.72 0.43 4.11
N SER A 245 7.31 -0.07 5.19
CA SER A 245 6.86 0.25 6.55
C SER A 245 7.10 1.71 6.93
N LEU A 246 8.27 2.25 6.61
CA LEU A 246 8.57 3.67 6.85
C LEU A 246 7.63 4.59 6.07
N ASP A 247 7.37 4.27 4.79
CA ASP A 247 6.44 5.04 3.96
C ASP A 247 4.99 4.95 4.47
N TYR A 248 4.60 3.80 5.04
CA TYR A 248 3.33 3.66 5.76
C TYR A 248 3.25 4.63 6.94
N PHE A 249 4.22 4.62 7.86
CA PHE A 249 4.22 5.52 9.05
C PHE A 249 4.28 7.00 8.64
N ARG A 250 5.03 7.33 7.60
CA ARG A 250 5.04 8.66 6.99
C ARG A 250 3.67 9.07 6.44
N SER A 251 2.87 8.11 5.97
CA SER A 251 1.54 8.37 5.39
C SER A 251 0.40 8.47 6.40
N THR A 252 0.62 8.01 7.63
CA THR A 252 -0.40 8.00 8.70
C THR A 252 -0.04 8.89 9.89
N GLY A 253 1.24 9.20 10.08
CA GLY A 253 1.76 10.00 11.18
C GLY A 253 2.30 11.37 10.75
N GLN A 254 1.92 12.42 11.47
CA GLN A 254 2.47 13.78 11.25
C GLN A 254 3.91 13.90 11.75
N VAL A 255 4.22 13.26 12.88
CA VAL A 255 5.53 13.32 13.54
C VAL A 255 6.10 11.91 13.59
N ALA A 256 7.39 11.78 13.26
CA ALA A 256 8.06 10.49 13.32
C ALA A 256 8.26 10.02 14.77
N ASP A 257 7.92 8.76 15.02
CA ASP A 257 8.20 8.09 16.29
C ASP A 257 9.71 7.77 16.37
N PRO A 258 10.43 8.16 17.44
CA PRO A 258 11.87 7.92 17.54
C PRO A 258 12.28 6.44 17.40
N ARG A 259 11.38 5.49 17.66
CA ARG A 259 11.67 4.05 17.54
C ARG A 259 11.96 3.60 16.10
N VAL A 260 11.68 4.43 15.09
CA VAL A 260 11.99 4.15 13.68
C VAL A 260 13.41 4.55 13.27
N GLU A 261 14.18 5.22 14.15
CA GLU A 261 15.55 5.72 13.87
C GLU A 261 16.46 4.64 13.27
N ASP A 262 16.49 3.44 13.87
CA ASP A 262 17.26 2.31 13.38
C ASP A 262 16.91 1.89 11.94
N ALA A 263 15.64 2.04 11.54
CA ALA A 263 15.19 1.74 10.19
C ALA A 263 15.55 2.87 9.21
N ILE A 264 15.51 4.13 9.68
CA ILE A 264 16.00 5.29 8.93
C ILE A 264 17.50 5.16 8.66
N ASP A 265 18.31 4.80 9.65
CA ASP A 265 19.75 4.57 9.49
C ASP A 265 20.04 3.50 8.43
N LYS A 266 19.26 2.41 8.43
CA LYS A 266 19.35 1.37 7.39
C LYS A 266 18.97 1.88 6.01
N LEU A 267 17.96 2.75 5.92
CA LEU A 267 17.56 3.37 4.66
C LEU A 267 18.66 4.30 4.13
N ILE A 268 19.22 5.16 5.00
CA ILE A 268 20.33 6.08 4.67
C ILE A 268 21.56 5.29 4.21
N ALA A 269 21.90 4.19 4.89
CA ALA A 269 23.04 3.35 4.53
C ALA A 269 22.94 2.71 3.13
N GLN A 270 21.73 2.63 2.54
CA GLN A 270 21.50 2.14 1.18
C GLN A 270 21.51 3.25 0.11
N ARG A 271 21.59 4.53 0.51
CA ARG A 271 21.67 5.66 -0.41
C ARG A 271 22.99 5.62 -1.16
N GLN A 272 22.92 5.73 -2.48
CA GLN A 272 24.10 5.80 -3.35
C GLN A 272 24.72 7.21 -3.34
N ASP A 273 25.96 7.34 -3.82
CA ASP A 273 26.68 8.62 -3.89
C ASP A 273 25.95 9.69 -4.72
N ASP A 274 25.10 9.27 -5.67
CA ASP A 274 24.27 10.16 -6.49
C ASP A 274 22.91 10.51 -5.85
N GLY A 275 22.69 10.10 -4.59
CA GLY A 275 21.48 10.39 -3.82
C GLY A 275 20.31 9.46 -4.10
N ARG A 276 20.48 8.42 -4.92
CA ARG A 276 19.43 7.48 -5.33
C ARG A 276 19.49 6.17 -4.55
N TRP A 277 18.45 5.35 -4.69
CA TRP A 277 18.40 3.98 -4.17
C TRP A 277 18.30 2.99 -5.32
N LEU A 278 18.93 1.83 -5.16
CA LEU A 278 18.87 0.76 -6.13
C LEU A 278 17.55 -0.02 -6.00
N ALA A 279 17.11 -0.64 -7.08
CA ALA A 279 16.06 -1.64 -7.06
C ALA A 279 16.58 -2.92 -6.38
N GLY A 280 15.79 -3.45 -5.44
CA GLY A 280 16.02 -4.77 -4.86
C GLY A 280 15.68 -5.90 -5.83
N GLN A 281 15.94 -7.13 -5.37
CA GLN A 281 15.58 -8.34 -6.08
C GLN A 281 14.05 -8.42 -6.29
N PRO A 282 13.55 -8.55 -7.53
CA PRO A 282 12.13 -8.71 -7.80
C PRO A 282 11.56 -9.99 -7.17
N TRP A 283 10.34 -9.89 -6.65
CA TRP A 283 9.62 -11.05 -6.13
C TRP A 283 9.10 -11.96 -7.25
N PRO A 284 9.06 -13.30 -7.05
CA PRO A 284 8.57 -14.23 -8.07
C PRO A 284 7.12 -13.98 -8.51
N GLY A 285 6.84 -14.41 -9.74
CA GLY A 285 5.53 -14.37 -10.42
C GLY A 285 5.59 -13.59 -11.74
N GLU A 286 4.74 -13.93 -12.71
CA GLU A 286 4.72 -13.21 -13.99
C GLU A 286 4.09 -11.82 -13.83
N VAL A 287 4.66 -10.84 -14.53
CA VAL A 287 4.16 -9.45 -14.62
C VAL A 287 3.85 -9.11 -16.08
N TYR A 288 2.96 -8.16 -16.32
CA TYR A 288 2.73 -7.64 -17.68
C TYR A 288 3.93 -6.88 -18.22
N PHE A 289 4.52 -6.04 -17.39
CA PHE A 289 5.69 -5.22 -17.68
C PHE A 289 6.36 -4.80 -16.37
N ALA A 290 7.64 -4.46 -16.44
CA ALA A 290 8.38 -3.96 -15.29
C ALA A 290 7.86 -2.57 -14.87
N LEU A 291 7.55 -2.42 -13.59
CA LEU A 291 7.14 -1.16 -12.97
C LEU A 291 8.29 -0.40 -12.33
N ASP A 292 9.49 -0.99 -12.32
CA ASP A 292 10.70 -0.37 -11.78
C ASP A 292 11.94 -0.89 -12.53
N ALA A 293 13.10 -0.33 -12.17
CA ALA A 293 14.38 -0.76 -12.70
C ALA A 293 14.70 -2.23 -12.32
N PRO A 294 15.52 -2.93 -13.12
CA PRO A 294 16.08 -4.22 -12.73
C PRO A 294 16.90 -4.13 -11.44
N GLU A 295 17.08 -5.26 -10.76
CA GLU A 295 17.94 -5.40 -9.57
C GLU A 295 19.30 -4.69 -9.75
N ASP A 296 19.76 -4.04 -8.69
CA ASP A 296 21.01 -3.28 -8.61
C ASP A 296 21.11 -2.06 -9.55
N GLN A 297 20.02 -1.66 -10.22
CA GLN A 297 19.96 -0.40 -10.98
C GLN A 297 19.22 0.69 -10.21
N PRO A 298 19.48 1.99 -10.47
CA PRO A 298 18.77 3.08 -9.80
C PRO A 298 17.24 2.98 -9.98
N SER A 299 16.53 2.82 -8.87
CA SER A 299 15.08 2.71 -8.79
C SER A 299 14.45 4.06 -8.57
N ARG A 300 13.50 4.43 -9.43
CA ARG A 300 12.74 5.67 -9.25
C ARG A 300 11.73 5.54 -8.11
N TRP A 301 11.12 4.37 -7.94
CA TRP A 301 10.16 4.12 -6.86
C TRP A 301 10.81 4.14 -5.48
N ASN A 302 11.96 3.48 -5.33
CA ASN A 302 12.69 3.48 -4.06
C ASN A 302 13.23 4.86 -3.74
N THR A 303 13.77 5.55 -4.74
CA THR A 303 14.29 6.91 -4.54
C THR A 303 13.17 7.87 -4.13
N LEU A 304 12.01 7.85 -4.80
CA LEU A 304 10.84 8.64 -4.42
C LEU A 304 10.38 8.34 -2.97
N ARG A 305 10.15 7.07 -2.65
CA ARG A 305 9.71 6.66 -1.30
C ARG A 305 10.73 7.05 -0.23
N ALA A 306 12.02 6.82 -0.49
CA ALA A 306 13.07 7.11 0.47
C ALA A 306 13.20 8.61 0.74
N LEU A 307 13.16 9.45 -0.29
CA LEU A 307 13.24 10.91 -0.12
C LEU A 307 12.05 11.46 0.68
N ARG A 308 10.84 10.93 0.45
CA ARG A 308 9.65 11.31 1.24
C ARG A 308 9.76 10.92 2.71
N VAL A 309 10.26 9.71 2.97
CA VAL A 309 10.50 9.22 4.32
C VAL A 309 11.53 10.09 5.04
N LEU A 310 12.62 10.46 4.36
CA LEU A 310 13.66 11.28 4.98
C LEU A 310 13.19 12.72 5.22
N ARG A 311 12.46 13.33 4.28
CA ARG A 311 11.83 14.65 4.48
C ARG A 311 10.87 14.66 5.69
N TRP A 312 10.10 13.60 5.86
CA TRP A 312 9.24 13.40 7.04
C TRP A 312 10.03 13.24 8.33
N TRP A 313 11.10 12.43 8.31
CA TRP A 313 11.98 12.21 9.46
C TRP A 313 12.68 13.50 9.90
N ASP A 314 13.16 14.31 8.96
CA ASP A 314 13.87 15.56 9.22
C ASP A 314 12.93 16.70 9.68
N GLY A 315 11.62 16.46 9.71
CA GLY A 315 10.61 17.44 10.11
C GLY A 315 10.36 18.53 9.06
N GLU A 316 10.72 18.27 7.81
CA GLU A 316 10.61 19.22 6.67
C GLU A 316 9.25 19.14 5.96
N LEU A 317 8.23 18.55 6.60
CA LEU A 317 6.85 18.60 6.11
C LEU A 317 6.23 19.96 6.49
N GLY A 318 6.15 20.83 5.49
CA GLY A 318 5.37 22.06 5.48
C GLY A 318 4.15 21.93 4.59
#